data_AF-A0AAD4BC62-F1
#
_entry.id   AF-A0AAD4BC62-F1
#
_cell.length_a   1.000
_cell.length_b   1.000
_cell.length_c   1.000
_cell.angle_alpha   90.00
_cell.angle_beta   90.00
_cell.angle_gamma   90.00
#
_symmetry.space_group_name_H-M   'P 1'
#
loop_
_entity.id
_entity.type
_entity.pdbx_description
1 polymer ?
#
loop_
_entity_poly.entity_id
_entity_poly.type
_entity_poly.pdbx_seq_one_letter_code
_entity_poly.pdbx_strand_id
1 'polypeptide(L)'
;MRYFVENGSSSSFTSSPSLLVMPLPGCNSPVPPHWALSFNDLLADYMVDLFQYRISQGPEEIRHLRPIPQIGLETLCEASLMVSKIVLAYRNQVQLPEVDIVHLAETVHQSNQIEVHTEGLMLPANPGIWRELREPTVIINCSGHVLLWYLPGAMSQPNQVGDILFYMFGEPNEKQIMMWKSLEMLKEPLECSIHAAAPSTNWCLHVDLFRMTADLKGTINLSPAWFQQGRNTHNSVPEVSALLKGHRMDNGTRQWVRQSRDQWAILSGAMAIMHLDMYATGREALEALAIWLSVFSVASMMVNQATAMHLDGHSQPQWLDLLANFGEHEDLDLVLSTIGVHA
;
A
#
# COMPACT_ATOMS: atom_id res chain seq x y z
N MET A 1 8.39 -6.35 7.27
CA MET A 1 7.67 -5.06 7.37
C MET A 1 6.61 -5.01 6.30
N ARG A 2 5.36 -4.77 6.69
CA ARG A 2 4.21 -4.67 5.78
C ARG A 2 3.79 -3.21 5.63
N TYR A 3 3.55 -2.74 4.42
CA TYR A 3 2.76 -1.53 4.18
C TYR A 3 1.35 -1.94 3.84
N PHE A 4 0.38 -1.36 4.51
CA PHE A 4 -1.03 -1.47 4.18
C PHE A 4 -1.53 -0.07 3.82
N VAL A 5 -2.33 0.05 2.78
CA VAL A 5 -2.52 1.33 2.12
C VAL A 5 -3.97 1.44 1.64
N GLU A 6 -4.77 2.21 2.38
CA GLU A 6 -6.21 2.41 2.12
C GLU A 6 -6.48 3.69 1.34
N ASN A 7 -7.54 3.66 0.52
CA ASN A 7 -8.18 4.86 -0.02
C ASN A 7 -9.50 5.15 0.68
N GLY A 8 -9.53 6.20 1.48
CA GLY A 8 -10.73 6.73 2.09
C GLY A 8 -11.29 7.94 1.33
N SER A 9 -12.58 7.87 1.04
CA SER A 9 -13.55 8.93 0.72
C SER A 9 -13.74 9.37 -0.74
N SER A 10 -14.94 9.05 -1.26
CA SER A 10 -15.69 9.96 -2.13
C SER A 10 -16.89 10.49 -1.35
N SER A 11 -16.96 11.81 -1.19
CA SER A 11 -18.23 12.50 -1.01
C SER A 11 -18.61 13.09 -2.36
N SER A 12 -19.86 12.90 -2.76
CA SER A 12 -20.42 13.52 -3.95
C SER A 12 -20.32 15.04 -3.84
N PHE A 13 -19.34 15.64 -4.52
CA PHE A 13 -19.22 17.10 -4.65
C PHE A 13 -20.26 17.61 -5.65
N THR A 14 -21.48 17.82 -5.17
CA THR A 14 -22.38 18.79 -5.80
C THR A 14 -22.13 20.15 -5.15
N SER A 15 -21.57 21.06 -5.95
CA SER A 15 -21.31 22.50 -5.70
C SER A 15 -20.30 22.86 -4.60
N SER A 16 -19.20 23.50 -5.04
CA SER A 16 -18.18 24.21 -4.26
C SER A 16 -18.72 24.98 -3.06
N PRO A 17 -17.97 24.91 -1.95
CA PRO A 17 -17.43 26.12 -1.34
C PRO A 17 -15.91 26.02 -1.28
N SER A 18 -15.25 27.07 -1.75
CA SER A 18 -13.80 27.23 -1.84
C SER A 18 -13.08 26.80 -0.54
N LEU A 19 -12.41 25.65 -0.58
CA LEU A 19 -11.44 25.26 0.45
C LEU A 19 -10.24 26.20 0.33
N LEU A 20 -10.15 27.13 1.28
CA LEU A 20 -9.01 28.01 1.47
C LEU A 20 -7.74 27.17 1.66
N VAL A 21 -6.83 27.29 0.69
CA VAL A 21 -5.43 26.84 0.80
C VAL A 21 -4.84 27.48 2.06
N MET A 22 -4.64 26.70 3.13
CA MET A 22 -3.95 27.16 4.33
C MET A 22 -2.45 26.93 4.15
N PRO A 23 -1.62 27.99 4.01
CA PRO A 23 -0.17 27.83 4.00
C PRO A 23 0.32 27.47 5.42
N LEU A 24 1.28 26.55 5.50
CA LEU A 24 1.95 26.20 6.76
C LEU A 24 2.79 27.39 7.27
N PRO A 25 2.77 27.72 8.58
CA PRO A 25 3.67 28.73 9.13
C PRO A 25 5.11 28.24 9.06
N GLY A 26 5.99 29.01 8.41
CA GLY A 26 7.45 28.85 8.49
C GLY A 26 8.15 28.23 7.27
N CYS A 27 7.46 27.90 6.19
CA CYS A 27 8.10 27.43 4.95
C CYS A 27 8.08 28.52 3.87
N ASN A 28 9.16 29.28 3.73
CA ASN A 28 9.29 30.37 2.74
C ASN A 28 9.66 29.88 1.32
N SER A 29 9.28 28.66 0.94
CA SER A 29 9.36 28.23 -0.46
C SER A 29 8.00 27.72 -0.91
N PRO A 30 7.26 28.48 -1.75
CA PRO A 30 5.97 28.05 -2.25
C PRO A 30 6.25 27.05 -3.36
N VAL A 31 6.33 25.77 -3.00
CA VAL A 31 6.39 24.78 -4.05
C VAL A 31 4.97 24.60 -4.60
N PRO A 32 4.71 24.91 -5.88
CA PRO A 32 3.34 25.10 -6.37
C PRO A 32 2.53 23.81 -6.31
N PRO A 33 1.28 23.78 -5.80
CA PRO A 33 0.52 22.55 -5.49
C PRO A 33 0.50 21.46 -6.58
N HIS A 34 0.60 21.82 -7.87
CA HIS A 34 0.70 20.88 -9.01
C HIS A 34 2.01 20.08 -9.08
N TRP A 35 3.02 20.39 -8.26
CA TRP A 35 4.34 19.76 -8.32
C TRP A 35 4.47 18.48 -7.49
N ALA A 36 3.65 18.30 -6.45
CA ALA A 36 3.94 17.33 -5.38
C ALA A 36 3.89 15.88 -5.89
N LEU A 37 2.98 15.62 -6.84
CA LEU A 37 2.81 14.33 -7.49
C LEU A 37 3.40 14.29 -8.91
N SER A 38 3.99 15.37 -9.42
CA SER A 38 4.51 15.43 -10.79
C SER A 38 5.52 14.33 -11.11
N PHE A 39 6.30 13.91 -10.11
CA PHE A 39 7.19 12.76 -10.23
C PHE A 39 6.45 11.42 -10.30
N ASN A 40 5.39 11.25 -9.51
CA ASN A 40 4.54 10.07 -9.55
C ASN A 40 3.86 9.96 -10.90
N ASP A 41 3.37 11.07 -11.44
CA ASP A 41 2.71 11.11 -12.75
C ASP A 41 3.68 10.71 -13.86
N LEU A 42 4.89 11.28 -13.89
CA LEU A 42 5.90 10.89 -14.87
C LEU A 42 6.25 9.39 -14.79
N LEU A 43 6.35 8.84 -13.58
CA LEU A 43 6.66 7.42 -13.41
C LEU A 43 5.46 6.52 -13.72
N ALA A 44 4.24 6.95 -13.39
CA ALA A 44 3.00 6.25 -13.71
C ALA A 44 2.80 6.19 -15.23
N ASP A 45 2.96 7.31 -15.94
CA ASP A 45 2.90 7.37 -17.41
C ASP A 45 3.90 6.40 -18.04
N TYR A 46 5.15 6.42 -17.57
CA TYR A 46 6.18 5.47 -17.99
C TYR A 46 5.76 4.01 -17.78
N MET A 47 5.24 3.69 -16.59
CA MET A 47 4.84 2.33 -16.24
C MET A 47 3.64 1.85 -17.06
N VAL A 48 2.65 2.72 -17.29
CA VAL A 48 1.47 2.46 -18.12
C VAL A 48 1.87 2.25 -19.57
N ASP A 49 2.70 3.11 -20.15
CA ASP A 49 3.22 2.98 -21.52
C ASP A 49 3.98 1.66 -21.68
N LEU A 50 4.86 1.32 -20.72
CA LEU A 50 5.61 0.08 -20.73
C LEU A 50 4.68 -1.14 -20.63
N PHE A 51 3.66 -1.08 -19.78
CA PHE A 51 2.67 -2.14 -19.63
C PHE A 51 1.91 -2.37 -20.94
N GLN A 52 1.34 -1.31 -21.52
CA GLN A 52 0.59 -1.34 -22.79
C GLN A 52 1.44 -1.89 -23.94
N TYR A 53 2.70 -1.46 -24.00
CA TYR A 53 3.65 -1.96 -24.98
C TYR A 53 3.93 -3.47 -24.80
N ARG A 54 4.17 -3.92 -23.57
CA ARG A 54 4.48 -5.34 -23.30
C ARG A 54 3.30 -6.27 -23.51
N ILE A 55 2.08 -5.85 -23.21
CA ILE A 55 0.89 -6.68 -23.47
C ILE A 55 0.61 -6.79 -24.97
N SER A 56 0.98 -5.78 -25.77
CA SER A 56 0.73 -5.76 -27.23
C SER A 56 1.80 -6.46 -28.07
N GLN A 57 3.08 -6.45 -27.69
CA GLN A 57 4.18 -6.99 -28.50
C GLN A 57 4.65 -8.41 -28.12
N GLY A 58 4.09 -9.01 -27.07
CA GLY A 58 4.60 -10.28 -26.53
C GLY A 58 5.89 -10.11 -25.71
N PRO A 59 6.53 -11.19 -25.24
CA PRO A 59 7.57 -11.13 -24.19
C PRO A 59 8.97 -10.66 -24.62
N GLU A 60 9.28 -10.46 -25.91
CA GLU A 60 10.69 -10.42 -26.37
C GLU A 60 11.24 -9.09 -26.92
N GLU A 61 10.44 -8.09 -27.29
CA GLU A 61 11.00 -6.81 -27.74
C GLU A 61 10.81 -5.73 -26.68
N ILE A 62 11.93 -5.20 -26.16
CA ILE A 62 11.98 -3.90 -25.48
C ILE A 62 12.76 -2.98 -26.40
N ARG A 63 12.08 -2.35 -27.34
CA ARG A 63 12.66 -1.26 -28.12
C ARG A 63 11.71 -0.07 -28.02
N HIS A 64 12.25 1.04 -27.52
CA HIS A 64 11.73 2.42 -27.60
C HIS A 64 11.24 3.13 -26.33
N LEU A 65 11.43 2.60 -25.12
CA LEU A 65 11.24 3.46 -23.94
C LEU A 65 12.41 4.42 -23.80
N ARG A 66 12.13 5.71 -24.01
CA ARG A 66 13.11 6.76 -23.81
C ARG A 66 13.40 6.89 -22.31
N PRO A 67 14.67 6.99 -21.90
CA PRO A 67 15.00 7.40 -20.54
C PRO A 67 14.29 8.73 -20.26
N ILE A 68 13.60 8.81 -19.13
CA ILE A 68 13.05 10.06 -18.61
C ILE A 68 14.15 10.72 -17.79
N PRO A 69 14.80 11.81 -18.25
CA PRO A 69 15.98 12.37 -17.59
C PRO A 69 15.76 12.78 -16.12
N GLN A 70 14.51 13.02 -15.74
CA GLN A 70 14.08 13.41 -14.39
C GLN A 70 14.00 12.22 -13.42
N ILE A 71 14.07 10.98 -13.90
CA ILE A 71 13.93 9.77 -13.11
C ILE A 71 15.29 9.05 -13.07
N GLY A 72 15.75 8.71 -11.87
CA GLY A 72 16.98 7.94 -11.69
C GLY A 72 16.90 6.58 -12.39
N LEU A 73 18.03 6.12 -12.94
CA LEU A 73 18.12 4.84 -13.65
C LEU A 73 17.63 3.68 -12.78
N GLU A 74 17.97 3.69 -11.50
CA GLU A 74 17.59 2.63 -10.57
C GLU A 74 16.07 2.61 -10.34
N THR A 75 15.44 3.77 -10.16
CA THR A 75 13.97 3.90 -10.03
C THR A 75 13.27 3.39 -11.29
N LEU A 76 13.82 3.67 -12.48
CA LEU A 76 13.32 3.14 -13.75
C LEU A 76 13.46 1.61 -13.84
N CYS A 77 14.57 1.05 -13.34
CA CYS A 77 14.77 -0.39 -13.28
C CYS A 77 13.75 -1.07 -12.35
N GLU A 78 13.49 -0.50 -11.18
CA GLU A 78 12.48 -1.00 -10.24
C GLU A 78 11.07 -0.91 -10.83
N ALA A 79 10.71 0.24 -11.41
CA ALA A 79 9.44 0.41 -12.10
C ALA A 79 9.26 -0.59 -13.25
N SER A 80 10.33 -0.83 -14.03
CA SER A 80 10.32 -1.86 -15.07
C SER A 80 10.12 -3.27 -14.51
N LEU A 81 10.74 -3.60 -13.39
CA LEU A 81 10.57 -4.88 -12.71
C LEU A 81 9.13 -5.05 -12.22
N MET A 82 8.56 -4.04 -11.56
CA MET A 82 7.17 -4.01 -11.12
C MET A 82 6.22 -4.26 -12.30
N VAL A 83 6.38 -3.50 -13.40
CA VAL A 83 5.57 -3.69 -14.62
C VAL A 83 5.76 -5.09 -15.20
N SER A 84 6.97 -5.65 -15.15
CA SER A 84 7.22 -7.03 -15.60
C SER A 84 6.36 -8.03 -14.84
N LYS A 85 6.28 -7.91 -13.51
CA LYS A 85 5.44 -8.79 -12.68
C LYS A 85 3.96 -8.56 -12.91
N ILE A 86 3.52 -7.30 -13.07
CA ILE A 86 2.13 -6.97 -13.41
C ILE A 86 1.74 -7.59 -14.75
N VAL A 87 2.60 -7.53 -15.78
CA VAL A 87 2.33 -8.18 -17.09
C VAL A 87 2.19 -9.70 -16.94
N LEU A 88 3.06 -10.34 -16.15
CA LEU A 88 2.97 -11.78 -15.90
C LEU A 88 1.66 -12.15 -15.20
N ALA A 89 1.29 -11.41 -14.15
CA ALA A 89 0.03 -11.61 -13.45
C ALA A 89 -1.18 -11.36 -14.35
N TYR A 90 -1.16 -10.28 -15.14
CA TYR A 90 -2.23 -9.95 -16.09
C TYR A 90 -2.45 -11.05 -17.13
N ARG A 91 -1.39 -11.76 -17.53
CA ARG A 91 -1.47 -12.91 -18.44
C ARG A 91 -1.89 -14.20 -17.74
N ASN A 92 -1.64 -14.31 -16.44
CA ASN A 92 -1.98 -15.45 -15.60
C ASN A 92 -3.23 -15.15 -14.75
N GLN A 93 -4.39 -15.12 -15.41
CA GLN A 93 -5.66 -14.84 -14.74
C GLN A 93 -6.32 -16.14 -14.27
N VAL A 94 -6.78 -16.12 -13.02
CA VAL A 94 -7.54 -17.20 -12.41
C VAL A 94 -8.94 -16.68 -12.09
N GLN A 95 -9.95 -17.31 -12.68
CA GLN A 95 -11.34 -16.99 -12.40
C GLN A 95 -11.87 -17.83 -11.23
N LEU A 96 -12.53 -17.17 -10.28
CA LEU A 96 -13.29 -17.79 -9.20
C LEU A 96 -14.79 -17.59 -9.49
N PRO A 97 -15.44 -18.54 -10.18
CA PRO A 97 -16.83 -18.38 -10.60
C PRO A 97 -17.83 -18.40 -9.43
N GLU A 98 -17.41 -18.90 -8.27
CA GLU A 98 -18.24 -19.05 -7.07
C GLU A 98 -18.25 -17.80 -6.18
N VAL A 99 -17.38 -16.82 -6.45
CA VAL A 99 -17.26 -15.61 -5.64
C VAL A 99 -18.02 -14.46 -6.30
N ASP A 100 -19.00 -13.90 -5.59
CA ASP A 100 -19.65 -12.64 -5.92
C ASP A 100 -19.25 -11.58 -4.88
N ILE A 101 -18.44 -10.60 -5.31
CA ILE A 101 -17.89 -9.58 -4.42
C ILE A 101 -18.96 -8.61 -3.91
N VAL A 102 -20.00 -8.35 -4.71
CA VAL A 102 -21.09 -7.43 -4.31
C VAL A 102 -21.89 -8.11 -3.20
N HIS A 103 -22.24 -9.38 -3.41
CA HIS A 103 -22.93 -10.15 -2.38
C HIS A 103 -22.10 -10.31 -1.10
N LEU A 104 -20.79 -10.54 -1.23
CA LEU A 104 -19.88 -10.64 -0.09
C LEU A 104 -19.83 -9.32 0.70
N ALA A 105 -19.65 -8.20 0.02
CA ALA A 105 -19.57 -6.89 0.65
C ALA A 105 -20.90 -6.49 1.33
N GLU A 106 -22.05 -6.79 0.70
CA GLU A 106 -23.36 -6.58 1.32
C GLU A 106 -23.54 -7.40 2.60
N THR A 107 -23.08 -8.64 2.60
CA THR A 107 -23.14 -9.54 3.78
C THR A 107 -22.30 -8.99 4.93
N VAL A 108 -21.10 -8.48 4.63
CA VAL A 108 -20.21 -7.85 5.62
C VAL A 108 -20.84 -6.57 6.17
N HIS A 109 -21.37 -5.71 5.30
CA HIS A 109 -21.98 -4.44 5.68
C HIS A 109 -23.21 -4.62 6.58
N GLN A 110 -24.03 -5.65 6.31
CA GLN A 110 -25.20 -5.98 7.15
C GLN A 110 -24.83 -6.48 8.55
N SER A 111 -23.60 -6.96 8.76
CA SER A 111 -23.16 -7.45 10.08
C SER A 111 -22.93 -6.33 11.10
N ASN A 112 -22.86 -5.05 10.68
CA ASN A 112 -22.69 -3.86 11.53
C ASN A 112 -21.49 -3.93 12.51
N GLN A 113 -20.55 -4.85 12.31
CA GLN A 113 -19.33 -4.94 13.08
C GLN A 113 -18.18 -4.31 12.30
N ILE A 114 -17.50 -3.37 12.96
CA ILE A 114 -16.40 -2.54 12.42
C ILE A 114 -15.26 -3.42 11.90
N GLU A 115 -15.02 -4.55 12.56
CA GLU A 115 -14.15 -5.65 12.15
C GLU A 115 -14.75 -6.92 12.75
N VAL A 116 -15.05 -7.93 11.92
CA VAL A 116 -15.65 -9.17 12.42
C VAL A 116 -14.53 -10.11 12.89
N HIS A 117 -14.27 -10.14 14.20
CA HIS A 117 -13.55 -11.25 14.81
C HIS A 117 -14.47 -12.47 14.84
N THR A 118 -14.40 -13.27 13.80
CA THR A 118 -15.18 -14.50 13.74
C THR A 118 -14.34 -15.63 13.22
N GLU A 119 -13.79 -16.41 14.15
CA GLU A 119 -13.39 -17.80 13.88
C GLU A 119 -14.57 -18.63 13.31
N GLY A 120 -15.82 -18.18 13.47
CA GLY A 120 -17.03 -18.91 13.05
C GLY A 120 -17.73 -18.47 11.75
N LEU A 121 -17.41 -17.31 11.15
CA LEU A 121 -18.06 -16.78 9.92
C LEU A 121 -17.16 -16.90 8.68
N MET A 122 -15.92 -17.35 8.88
CA MET A 122 -14.86 -17.47 7.87
C MET A 122 -14.78 -18.87 7.25
N LEU A 123 -15.91 -19.58 7.17
CA LEU A 123 -15.92 -20.80 6.37
C LEU A 123 -15.76 -20.37 4.90
N PRO A 124 -14.77 -20.88 4.17
CA PRO A 124 -14.68 -20.66 2.73
C PRO A 124 -16.02 -21.01 2.09
N ALA A 125 -16.41 -20.28 1.05
CA ALA A 125 -17.57 -20.65 0.23
C ALA A 125 -17.49 -22.11 -0.25
N ASN A 126 -16.28 -22.69 -0.27
CA ASN A 126 -16.02 -24.10 -0.53
C ASN A 126 -14.80 -24.64 0.26
N PRO A 127 -14.97 -25.33 1.41
CA PRO A 127 -13.87 -25.78 2.29
C PRO A 127 -12.91 -26.84 1.74
N GLY A 128 -13.04 -27.21 0.46
CA GLY A 128 -12.22 -28.25 -0.17
C GLY A 128 -11.16 -27.76 -1.16
N ILE A 129 -11.14 -26.49 -1.56
CA ILE A 129 -10.27 -26.02 -2.66
C ILE A 129 -9.44 -24.81 -2.19
N TRP A 130 -8.30 -25.10 -1.57
CA TRP A 130 -7.27 -24.10 -1.36
C TRP A 130 -6.42 -23.97 -2.62
N ARG A 131 -6.21 -22.74 -3.05
CA ARG A 131 -5.32 -22.41 -4.15
C ARG A 131 -4.07 -21.77 -3.60
N GLU A 132 -2.95 -22.47 -3.76
CA GLU A 132 -1.63 -21.94 -3.48
C GLU A 132 -1.17 -21.08 -4.67
N LEU A 133 -0.84 -19.81 -4.40
CA LEU A 133 -0.23 -18.91 -5.38
C LEU A 133 1.28 -18.89 -5.15
N ARG A 134 2.05 -19.18 -6.21
CA ARG A 134 3.52 -19.11 -6.18
C ARG A 134 4.09 -18.18 -7.24
N GLU A 135 3.29 -17.85 -8.24
CA GLU A 135 3.69 -17.06 -9.41
C GLU A 135 2.79 -15.83 -9.53
N PRO A 136 3.24 -14.75 -10.20
CA PRO A 136 2.41 -13.58 -10.45
C PRO A 136 1.06 -13.98 -11.02
N THR A 137 -0.03 -13.60 -10.37
CA THR A 137 -1.39 -14.07 -10.66
C THR A 137 -2.40 -12.96 -10.41
N VAL A 138 -3.39 -12.82 -11.29
CA VAL A 138 -4.60 -12.02 -11.02
C VAL A 138 -5.75 -12.96 -10.73
N ILE A 139 -6.42 -12.75 -9.60
CA ILE A 139 -7.67 -13.43 -9.30
C ILE A 139 -8.81 -12.51 -9.70
N ILE A 140 -9.74 -13.04 -10.50
CA ILE A 140 -10.95 -12.35 -10.92
C ILE A 140 -12.19 -13.16 -10.53
N ASN A 141 -13.31 -12.47 -10.34
CA ASN A 141 -14.58 -13.10 -10.04
C ASN A 141 -15.35 -13.51 -11.32
N CYS A 142 -16.57 -14.05 -11.15
CA CYS A 142 -17.42 -14.47 -12.26
C CYS A 142 -17.78 -13.33 -13.23
N SER A 143 -17.84 -12.10 -12.73
CA SER A 143 -18.14 -10.88 -13.51
C SER A 143 -16.90 -10.19 -14.09
N GLY A 144 -15.70 -10.73 -13.86
CA GLY A 144 -14.44 -10.16 -14.32
C GLY A 144 -13.87 -9.04 -13.45
N HIS A 145 -14.44 -8.78 -12.26
CA HIS A 145 -13.83 -7.87 -11.29
C HIS A 145 -12.61 -8.52 -10.66
N VAL A 146 -11.55 -7.74 -10.50
CA VAL A 146 -10.33 -8.16 -9.82
C VAL A 146 -10.60 -8.29 -8.31
N LEU A 147 -10.19 -9.43 -7.75
CA LEU A 147 -10.20 -9.71 -6.31
C LEU A 147 -8.81 -9.55 -5.69
N LEU A 148 -7.76 -9.93 -6.42
CA LEU A 148 -6.38 -9.90 -5.94
C LEU A 148 -5.39 -9.79 -7.09
N TRP A 149 -4.39 -8.91 -6.93
CA TRP A 149 -3.12 -8.97 -7.66
C TRP A 149 -2.05 -9.59 -6.74
N TYR A 150 -1.58 -10.78 -7.06
CA TYR A 150 -0.44 -11.40 -6.37
C TYR A 150 0.82 -11.22 -7.20
N LEU A 151 1.83 -10.53 -6.65
CA LEU A 151 3.01 -10.06 -7.39
C LEU A 151 4.33 -10.40 -6.67
N PRO A 152 4.72 -11.70 -6.60
CA PRO A 152 5.94 -12.10 -5.92
C PRO A 152 7.19 -11.57 -6.65
N GLY A 153 8.10 -10.97 -5.87
CA GLY A 153 9.34 -10.38 -6.37
C GLY A 153 9.15 -9.14 -7.25
N ALA A 154 8.09 -8.37 -7.03
CA ALA A 154 7.80 -7.15 -7.81
C ALA A 154 8.61 -5.92 -7.40
N MET A 155 9.23 -5.96 -6.23
CA MET A 155 10.32 -5.05 -5.86
C MET A 155 11.62 -5.86 -5.88
N SER A 156 12.75 -5.26 -6.25
CA SER A 156 13.99 -6.02 -6.35
C SER A 156 14.48 -6.50 -4.98
N GLN A 157 15.30 -7.57 -4.94
CA GLN A 157 15.98 -7.99 -3.71
C GLN A 157 16.75 -6.85 -3.03
N PRO A 158 17.50 -6.00 -3.73
CA PRO A 158 18.05 -4.77 -3.16
C PRO A 158 17.07 -3.90 -2.35
N ASN A 159 15.78 -3.94 -2.70
CA ASN A 159 14.68 -3.30 -1.98
C ASN A 159 13.89 -4.25 -1.06
N GLN A 160 14.00 -5.58 -1.18
CA GLN A 160 13.19 -6.58 -0.46
C GLN A 160 13.96 -7.42 0.57
N VAL A 161 15.13 -7.98 0.24
CA VAL A 161 15.84 -9.02 1.03
C VAL A 161 17.34 -8.75 0.96
N GLY A 162 18.02 -8.80 2.10
CA GLY A 162 19.48 -8.74 2.14
C GLY A 162 20.10 -9.87 1.34
N ASP A 163 21.25 -9.59 0.74
CA ASP A 163 22.26 -10.60 0.47
C ASP A 163 22.01 -11.66 -0.63
N ILE A 164 22.09 -11.21 -1.89
CA ILE A 164 22.84 -11.96 -2.92
C ILE A 164 24.14 -11.23 -3.30
N LEU A 165 24.12 -9.89 -3.32
CA LEU A 165 25.31 -9.10 -3.66
C LEU A 165 26.35 -9.07 -2.54
N PHE A 166 25.96 -9.14 -1.26
CA PHE A 166 26.92 -9.25 -0.14
C PHE A 166 27.75 -10.54 -0.23
N TYR A 167 27.12 -11.67 -0.55
CA TYR A 167 27.81 -12.95 -0.74
C TYR A 167 28.75 -12.96 -1.97
N MET A 168 28.48 -12.15 -3.00
CA MET A 168 29.31 -12.10 -4.21
C MET A 168 30.37 -11.00 -4.20
N PHE A 169 30.14 -9.87 -3.51
CA PHE A 169 30.99 -8.68 -3.63
C PHE A 169 31.43 -8.05 -2.30
N GLY A 170 30.99 -8.57 -1.14
CA GLY A 170 31.51 -8.17 0.18
C GLY A 170 31.15 -6.74 0.62
N GLU A 171 30.40 -5.99 -0.18
CA GLU A 171 29.96 -4.63 0.15
C GLU A 171 28.47 -4.64 0.50
N PRO A 172 28.05 -4.10 1.66
CA PRO A 172 26.66 -4.00 2.00
C PRO A 172 25.94 -3.06 1.02
N ASN A 173 24.75 -3.43 0.59
CA ASN A 173 23.95 -2.61 -0.30
C ASN A 173 23.58 -1.28 0.39
N GLU A 174 24.13 -0.16 -0.12
CA GLU A 174 23.91 1.18 0.43
C GLU A 174 22.41 1.53 0.54
N LYS A 175 21.54 1.01 -0.34
CA LYS A 175 20.09 1.25 -0.30
C LYS A 175 19.35 0.46 0.76
N GLN A 176 19.77 -0.77 1.04
CA GLN A 176 19.24 -1.54 2.18
C GLN A 176 19.62 -0.85 3.48
N ILE A 177 20.88 -0.42 3.57
CA ILE A 177 21.35 0.45 4.63
C ILE A 177 20.45 1.69 4.70
N MET A 178 20.07 2.32 3.60
CA MET A 178 19.19 3.50 3.63
C MET A 178 17.75 3.18 4.08
N MET A 179 17.12 2.11 3.61
CA MET A 179 15.73 1.79 3.99
C MET A 179 15.65 1.22 5.41
N TRP A 180 16.57 0.36 5.83
CA TRP A 180 16.63 -0.10 7.22
C TRP A 180 17.13 0.98 8.18
N LYS A 181 18.14 1.80 7.80
CA LYS A 181 18.49 2.98 8.62
C LYS A 181 17.37 4.01 8.62
N SER A 182 16.54 4.09 7.59
CA SER A 182 15.39 4.98 7.62
C SER A 182 14.33 4.49 8.62
N LEU A 183 14.21 3.17 8.83
CA LEU A 183 13.40 2.61 9.91
C LEU A 183 13.97 2.88 11.31
N GLU A 184 15.29 2.99 11.46
CA GLU A 184 15.89 3.39 12.75
C GLU A 184 15.32 4.75 13.21
N MET A 185 15.05 5.67 12.28
CA MET A 185 14.42 6.95 12.59
C MET A 185 12.97 6.80 13.10
N LEU A 186 12.33 5.67 12.81
CA LEU A 186 10.98 5.34 13.23
C LEU A 186 10.92 4.42 14.45
N LYS A 187 12.08 4.06 15.01
CA LYS A 187 12.18 3.12 16.13
C LYS A 187 11.35 3.54 17.34
N GLU A 188 11.54 4.76 17.81
CA GLU A 188 10.79 5.28 18.96
C GLU A 188 9.27 5.35 18.66
N PRO A 189 8.79 5.93 17.54
CA PRO A 189 7.38 5.88 17.17
C PRO A 189 6.78 4.46 17.11
N LEU A 190 7.55 3.50 16.58
CA LEU A 190 7.15 2.10 16.48
C LEU A 190 7.03 1.45 17.86
N GLU A 191 8.05 1.55 18.70
CA GLU A 191 8.05 0.93 20.03
C GLU A 191 6.96 1.54 20.93
N CYS A 192 6.70 2.85 20.83
CA CYS A 192 5.64 3.52 21.57
C CYS A 192 4.22 3.14 21.13
N SER A 193 4.05 2.52 19.96
CA SER A 193 2.73 2.12 19.46
C SER A 193 2.20 0.85 20.13
N ILE A 194 3.06 0.07 20.79
CA ILE A 194 2.68 -1.23 21.34
C ILE A 194 2.03 -1.05 22.70
N HIS A 195 0.88 -1.71 22.89
CA HIS A 195 0.09 -1.63 24.12
C HIS A 195 -0.22 -3.02 24.66
N ALA A 196 -0.38 -3.11 25.98
CA ALA A 196 -0.95 -4.30 26.60
C ALA A 196 -2.40 -4.49 26.12
N ALA A 197 -2.83 -5.74 25.96
CA ALA A 197 -4.19 -6.04 25.55
C ALA A 197 -5.21 -5.46 26.56
N ALA A 198 -6.04 -4.53 26.10
CA ALA A 198 -7.11 -3.92 26.89
C ALA A 198 -8.37 -3.73 26.02
N PRO A 199 -9.59 -3.77 26.59
CA PRO A 199 -10.83 -3.63 25.82
C PRO A 199 -10.96 -2.31 25.05
N SER A 200 -10.23 -1.27 25.44
CA SER A 200 -10.28 0.07 24.84
C SER A 200 -9.16 0.35 23.84
N THR A 201 -8.20 -0.58 23.67
CA THR A 201 -7.08 -0.42 22.74
C THR A 201 -7.39 -1.08 21.42
N ASN A 202 -6.91 -0.49 20.32
CA ASN A 202 -6.98 -1.13 19.02
C ASN A 202 -6.22 -2.47 19.10
N TRP A 203 -6.88 -3.57 18.72
CA TRP A 203 -6.32 -4.91 18.79
C TRP A 203 -5.02 -5.03 17.96
N CYS A 204 -4.90 -4.28 16.86
CA CYS A 204 -3.69 -4.17 16.05
C CYS A 204 -2.47 -3.64 16.83
N LEU A 205 -2.65 -3.08 18.03
CA LEU A 205 -1.57 -2.58 18.86
C LEU A 205 -1.25 -3.52 20.04
N HIS A 206 -1.94 -4.66 20.14
CA HIS A 206 -1.74 -5.60 21.24
C HIS A 206 -0.38 -6.28 21.14
N VAL A 207 0.36 -6.26 22.25
CA VAL A 207 1.69 -6.85 22.37
C VAL A 207 1.77 -8.31 21.92
N ASP A 208 0.68 -9.08 22.11
CA ASP A 208 0.61 -10.51 21.77
C ASP A 208 0.70 -10.79 20.26
N LEU A 209 0.47 -9.79 19.42
CA LEU A 209 0.61 -9.90 17.97
C LEU A 209 2.05 -9.70 17.49
N PHE A 210 2.95 -9.23 18.34
CA PHE A 210 4.33 -8.92 17.94
C PHE A 210 5.30 -10.03 18.31
N ARG A 211 6.27 -10.30 17.43
CA ARG A 211 7.35 -11.24 17.72
C ARG A 211 8.21 -10.71 18.86
N MET A 212 8.17 -11.39 20.01
CA MET A 212 8.87 -10.95 21.23
C MET A 212 10.38 -10.78 21.01
N THR A 213 10.99 -11.70 20.26
CA THR A 213 12.43 -11.73 19.99
C THR A 213 12.89 -10.76 18.90
N ALA A 214 11.99 -9.97 18.29
CA ALA A 214 12.37 -9.04 17.24
C ALA A 214 12.97 -7.75 17.82
N ASP A 215 14.08 -7.32 17.21
CA ASP A 215 14.82 -6.10 17.58
C ASP A 215 14.03 -4.81 17.32
N LEU A 216 13.16 -4.82 16.31
CA LEU A 216 12.26 -3.73 15.98
C LEU A 216 10.84 -4.27 15.84
N LYS A 217 9.86 -3.61 16.45
CA LYS A 217 8.44 -3.99 16.36
C LYS A 217 7.55 -2.79 16.61
N GLY A 218 6.34 -2.83 16.06
CA GLY A 218 5.33 -1.79 16.24
C GLY A 218 4.54 -1.53 14.97
N THR A 219 3.55 -0.65 15.10
CA THR A 219 2.65 -0.28 14.02
C THR A 219 2.41 1.22 14.01
N ILE A 220 2.59 1.86 12.85
CA ILE A 220 2.28 3.28 12.68
C ILE A 220 1.38 3.49 11.48
N ASN A 221 0.43 4.41 11.61
CA ASN A 221 -0.44 4.84 10.51
C ASN A 221 -0.10 6.29 10.14
N LEU A 222 0.19 6.49 8.87
CA LEU A 222 0.53 7.76 8.26
C LEU A 222 -0.57 8.12 7.28
N SER A 223 -1.13 9.31 7.42
CA SER A 223 -2.12 9.81 6.49
C SER A 223 -2.12 11.34 6.52
N PRO A 224 -2.22 12.01 5.36
CA PRO A 224 -2.30 13.45 5.28
C PRO A 224 -3.72 13.96 5.53
N ALA A 225 -4.74 13.10 5.44
CA ALA A 225 -6.15 13.42 5.60
C ALA A 225 -6.90 12.20 6.19
N TRP A 226 -6.59 11.86 7.43
CA TRP A 226 -7.19 10.75 8.16
C TRP A 226 -8.54 11.13 8.74
N PHE A 227 -9.52 10.23 8.64
CA PHE A 227 -10.70 10.26 9.50
C PHE A 227 -10.41 9.45 10.75
N GLN A 228 -10.44 10.08 11.93
CA GLN A 228 -10.13 9.39 13.20
C GLN A 228 -11.01 8.16 13.50
N GLN A 229 -12.10 7.89 12.76
CA GLN A 229 -13.03 6.80 13.05
C GLN A 229 -13.67 6.08 11.85
N GLY A 230 -13.32 6.37 10.58
CA GLY A 230 -14.02 5.74 9.44
C GLY A 230 -15.56 5.96 9.43
N ARG A 231 -16.06 6.95 10.19
CA ARG A 231 -17.49 7.20 10.40
C ARG A 231 -17.97 8.33 9.50
N ASN A 232 -19.08 8.09 8.80
CA ASN A 232 -19.89 9.11 8.15
C ASN A 232 -20.64 9.97 9.19
N THR A 233 -19.92 10.79 9.94
CA THR A 233 -20.55 11.86 10.73
C THR A 233 -20.26 13.19 10.08
N HIS A 234 -21.28 14.03 9.88
CA HIS A 234 -21.19 15.35 9.22
C HIS A 234 -20.18 16.33 9.85
N ASN A 235 -19.56 15.99 10.99
CA ASN A 235 -18.66 16.84 11.77
C ASN A 235 -17.20 16.40 11.80
N SER A 236 -16.83 15.27 11.18
CA SER A 236 -15.43 14.84 11.17
C SER A 236 -14.68 15.54 10.05
N VAL A 237 -13.82 16.50 10.42
CA VAL A 237 -12.88 17.15 9.50
C VAL A 237 -11.69 16.21 9.32
N PRO A 238 -11.24 15.92 8.09
CA PRO A 238 -10.00 15.17 7.88
C PRO A 238 -8.83 15.81 8.59
N GLU A 239 -8.03 15.00 9.31
CA GLU A 239 -6.85 15.48 10.03
C GLU A 239 -5.58 14.77 9.58
N VAL A 240 -4.48 15.52 9.53
CA VAL A 240 -3.15 14.94 9.37
C VAL A 240 -2.85 14.03 10.56
N SER A 241 -2.39 12.81 10.30
CA SER A 241 -1.96 11.86 11.34
C SER A 241 -0.96 12.48 12.34
N ALA A 242 -1.04 12.08 13.61
CA ALA A 242 -0.27 12.69 14.69
C ALA A 242 1.26 12.67 14.44
N LEU A 243 1.76 11.60 13.83
CA LEU A 243 3.18 11.44 13.49
C LEU A 243 3.64 12.38 12.36
N LEU A 244 2.72 12.87 11.55
CA LEU A 244 2.99 13.87 10.53
C LEU A 244 2.75 15.30 11.03
N LYS A 245 2.17 15.54 12.21
CA LYS A 245 1.99 16.92 12.75
C LYS A 245 3.34 17.50 13.20
N GLY A 246 3.77 18.60 12.58
CA GLY A 246 5.11 19.20 12.77
C GLY A 246 5.37 19.92 14.10
N HIS A 247 4.54 19.72 15.12
CA HIS A 247 4.71 20.36 16.45
C HIS A 247 5.37 19.43 17.48
N ARG A 248 5.49 18.12 17.19
CA ARG A 248 6.33 17.22 17.99
C ARG A 248 7.77 17.35 17.50
N MET A 249 8.75 17.13 18.39
CA MET A 249 10.15 16.94 18.02
C MET A 249 10.23 16.05 16.77
N ASP A 250 11.12 16.39 15.84
CA ASP A 250 11.28 15.66 14.58
C ASP A 250 11.45 14.17 14.85
N ASN A 251 10.37 13.41 14.65
CA ASN A 251 10.25 12.00 14.98
C ASN A 251 10.69 11.11 13.80
N GLY A 252 11.48 11.68 12.89
CA GLY A 252 11.98 11.02 11.69
C GLY A 252 10.92 10.72 10.62
N THR A 253 9.62 10.81 10.93
CA THR A 253 8.54 10.31 10.08
C THR A 253 8.44 11.08 8.77
N ARG A 254 8.51 12.42 8.82
CA ARG A 254 8.48 13.26 7.61
C ARG A 254 9.72 13.05 6.74
N GLN A 255 10.88 12.85 7.36
CA GLN A 255 12.12 12.55 6.65
C GLN A 255 12.02 11.18 5.96
N TRP A 256 11.52 10.18 6.68
CA TRP A 256 11.31 8.84 6.16
C TRP A 256 10.34 8.80 4.97
N VAL A 257 9.20 9.53 5.05
CA VAL A 257 8.26 9.66 3.92
C VAL A 257 8.97 10.22 2.68
N ARG A 258 9.80 11.27 2.86
CA ARG A 258 10.58 11.88 1.76
C ARG A 258 11.65 10.96 1.21
N GLN A 259 12.33 10.19 2.05
CA GLN A 259 13.35 9.22 1.62
C GLN A 259 12.73 8.03 0.87
N SER A 260 11.45 7.73 1.14
CA SER A 260 10.70 6.65 0.48
C SER A 260 9.96 7.10 -0.79
N ARG A 261 10.28 8.30 -1.31
CA ARG A 261 9.60 8.92 -2.47
C ARG A 261 9.51 7.98 -3.67
N ASP A 262 10.60 7.31 -4.01
CA ASP A 262 10.67 6.45 -5.19
C ASP A 262 9.76 5.23 -5.05
N GLN A 263 9.71 4.63 -3.87
CA GLN A 263 8.81 3.52 -3.56
C GLN A 263 7.35 3.97 -3.67
N TRP A 264 7.00 5.13 -3.11
CA TRP A 264 5.65 5.68 -3.25
C TRP A 264 5.25 5.92 -4.70
N ALA A 265 6.18 6.41 -5.52
CA ALA A 265 5.96 6.62 -6.95
C ALA A 265 5.72 5.31 -7.69
N ILE A 266 6.53 4.28 -7.43
CA ILE A 266 6.40 2.96 -8.05
C ILE A 266 5.06 2.32 -7.67
N LEU A 267 4.68 2.37 -6.39
CA LEU A 267 3.40 1.85 -5.92
C LEU A 267 2.21 2.62 -6.51
N SER A 268 2.34 3.94 -6.67
CA SER A 268 1.32 4.76 -7.34
C SER A 268 1.21 4.39 -8.83
N GLY A 269 2.33 4.20 -9.53
CA GLY A 269 2.33 3.76 -10.93
C GLY A 269 1.79 2.33 -11.10
N ALA A 270 2.02 1.44 -10.13
CA ALA A 270 1.39 0.13 -10.11
C ALA A 270 -0.14 0.26 -9.99
N MET A 271 -0.63 1.14 -9.12
CA MET A 271 -2.07 1.42 -8.98
C MET A 271 -2.67 2.01 -10.27
N ALA A 272 -1.94 2.85 -11.00
CA ALA A 272 -2.38 3.37 -12.30
C ALA A 272 -2.64 2.26 -13.35
N ILE A 273 -1.90 1.15 -13.26
CA ILE A 273 -2.11 -0.03 -14.13
C ILE A 273 -3.22 -0.94 -13.59
N MET A 274 -3.18 -1.24 -12.29
CA MET A 274 -4.05 -2.23 -11.67
C MET A 274 -5.48 -1.74 -11.46
N HIS A 275 -5.67 -0.44 -11.22
CA HIS A 275 -6.97 0.17 -10.99
C HIS A 275 -6.96 1.69 -11.30
N LEU A 276 -7.06 2.02 -12.61
CA LEU A 276 -6.95 3.40 -13.11
C LEU A 276 -7.87 4.42 -12.40
N ASP A 277 -9.14 4.07 -12.16
CA ASP A 277 -10.09 4.98 -11.51
C ASP A 277 -9.70 5.33 -10.07
N MET A 278 -9.08 4.38 -9.37
CA MET A 278 -8.62 4.54 -7.99
C MET A 278 -7.34 5.37 -7.94
N TYR A 279 -6.44 5.20 -8.93
CA TYR A 279 -5.31 6.11 -9.13
C TYR A 279 -5.78 7.56 -9.39
N ALA A 280 -6.73 7.75 -10.30
CA ALA A 280 -7.24 9.08 -10.65
C ALA A 280 -7.90 9.76 -9.45
N THR A 281 -8.79 9.04 -8.74
CA THR A 281 -9.46 9.54 -7.53
C THR A 281 -8.45 9.90 -6.43
N GLY A 282 -7.46 9.03 -6.21
CA GLY A 282 -6.41 9.27 -5.21
C GLY A 282 -5.53 10.48 -5.54
N ARG A 283 -5.15 10.62 -6.82
CA ARG A 283 -4.41 11.79 -7.33
C ARG A 283 -5.19 13.08 -7.10
N GLU A 284 -6.45 13.14 -7.51
CA GLU A 284 -7.31 14.32 -7.35
C GLU A 284 -7.47 14.71 -5.87
N ALA A 285 -7.68 13.73 -4.99
CA ALA A 285 -7.84 13.97 -3.56
C ALA A 285 -6.57 14.56 -2.90
N LEU A 286 -5.38 14.18 -3.41
CA LEU A 286 -4.10 14.45 -2.76
C LEU A 286 -3.32 15.61 -3.38
N GLU A 287 -3.72 16.12 -4.56
CA GLU A 287 -3.23 17.40 -5.10
C GLU A 287 -3.40 18.58 -4.12
N ALA A 288 -4.37 18.47 -3.20
CA ALA A 288 -4.59 19.45 -2.15
C ALA A 288 -3.56 19.39 -0.99
N LEU A 289 -2.70 18.36 -0.91
CA LEU A 289 -1.87 18.05 0.28
C LEU A 289 -0.37 17.99 -0.05
N ALA A 290 0.33 19.12 0.09
CA ALA A 290 1.74 19.29 -0.31
C ALA A 290 2.80 18.43 0.43
N ILE A 291 2.43 17.65 1.45
CA ILE A 291 3.37 16.82 2.24
C ILE A 291 3.38 15.35 1.76
N TRP A 292 2.38 14.95 0.99
CA TRP A 292 2.15 13.54 0.68
C TRP A 292 2.67 13.17 -0.72
N LEU A 293 3.31 12.01 -0.81
CA LEU A 293 4.08 11.60 -2.01
C LEU A 293 3.46 10.40 -2.72
N SER A 294 2.21 10.06 -2.44
CA SER A 294 1.54 8.90 -3.03
C SER A 294 0.09 9.21 -3.40
N VAL A 295 -0.51 8.43 -4.30
CA VAL A 295 -1.95 8.52 -4.61
C VAL A 295 -2.84 7.88 -3.54
N PHE A 296 -2.24 7.22 -2.56
CA PHE A 296 -2.98 6.55 -1.52
C PHE A 296 -3.28 7.47 -0.34
N SER A 297 -4.47 7.39 0.25
CA SER A 297 -4.83 8.30 1.35
C SER A 297 -4.23 7.92 2.71
N VAL A 298 -3.72 6.69 2.84
CA VAL A 298 -3.22 6.13 4.11
C VAL A 298 -2.04 5.21 3.81
N ALA A 299 -1.04 5.19 4.68
CA ALA A 299 -0.02 4.16 4.73
C ALA A 299 0.19 3.70 6.18
N SER A 300 -0.07 2.43 6.42
CA SER A 300 0.12 1.74 7.69
C SER A 300 1.36 0.86 7.59
N MET A 301 2.35 1.11 8.43
CA MET A 301 3.54 0.27 8.53
C MET A 301 3.39 -0.68 9.72
N MET A 302 3.50 -1.98 9.46
CA MET A 302 3.45 -3.04 10.47
C MET A 302 4.79 -3.78 10.51
N VAL A 303 5.48 -3.72 11.65
CA VAL A 303 6.81 -4.33 11.82
C VAL A 303 6.73 -5.47 12.82
N ASN A 304 7.09 -6.68 12.36
CA ASN A 304 7.10 -7.91 13.16
C ASN A 304 5.78 -8.18 13.89
N GLN A 305 4.67 -7.83 13.22
CA GLN A 305 3.31 -8.01 13.69
C GLN A 305 2.59 -9.11 12.88
N ALA A 306 1.91 -10.02 13.56
CA ALA A 306 0.91 -10.89 12.96
C ALA A 306 -0.44 -10.17 12.85
N THR A 307 -1.14 -10.38 11.75
CA THR A 307 -2.48 -9.83 11.54
C THR A 307 -3.49 -10.93 11.85
N ALA A 308 -4.39 -10.70 12.80
CA ALA A 308 -5.47 -11.64 13.08
C ALA A 308 -6.44 -11.70 11.88
N MET A 309 -7.18 -12.81 11.77
CA MET A 309 -8.26 -12.90 10.77
C MET A 309 -9.30 -11.81 11.04
N HIS A 310 -9.51 -10.96 10.04
CA HIS A 310 -10.47 -9.87 10.07
C HIS A 310 -10.97 -9.59 8.64
N LEU A 311 -12.03 -8.81 8.53
CA LEU A 311 -12.48 -8.19 7.29
C LEU A 311 -12.55 -6.69 7.55
N ASP A 312 -12.07 -5.90 6.60
CA ASP A 312 -12.33 -4.47 6.62
C ASP A 312 -13.79 -4.24 6.18
N GLY A 313 -14.60 -3.75 7.12
CA GLY A 313 -16.03 -3.49 6.92
C GLY A 313 -16.34 -2.11 6.35
N HIS A 314 -15.33 -1.24 6.18
CA HIS A 314 -15.53 0.16 5.79
C HIS A 314 -15.09 0.48 4.35
N SER A 315 -14.54 -0.49 3.64
CA SER A 315 -14.15 -0.37 2.24
C SER A 315 -15.33 -0.55 1.27
N GLN A 316 -15.27 0.14 0.13
CA GLN A 316 -16.19 -0.12 -0.98
C GLN A 316 -15.77 -1.42 -1.69
N PRO A 317 -16.71 -2.20 -2.25
CA PRO A 317 -16.40 -3.47 -2.93
C PRO A 317 -15.36 -3.34 -4.05
N GLN A 318 -15.30 -2.18 -4.70
CA GLN A 318 -14.38 -1.87 -5.77
C GLN A 318 -13.02 -1.34 -5.30
N TRP A 319 -12.83 -1.05 -4.01
CA TRP A 319 -11.55 -0.55 -3.51
C TRP A 319 -10.58 -1.70 -3.27
N LEU A 320 -9.32 -1.47 -3.64
CA LEU A 320 -8.22 -2.40 -3.41
C LEU A 320 -7.18 -1.76 -2.50
N ASP A 321 -6.86 -2.44 -1.41
CA ASP A 321 -5.69 -2.10 -0.61
C ASP A 321 -4.43 -2.63 -1.28
N LEU A 322 -3.33 -1.90 -1.10
CA LEU A 322 -2.01 -2.37 -1.49
C LEU A 322 -1.26 -2.88 -0.26
N LEU A 323 -0.91 -4.16 -0.30
CA LEU A 323 -0.03 -4.80 0.68
C LEU A 323 1.35 -5.04 0.08
N ALA A 324 2.39 -4.48 0.69
CA ALA A 324 3.77 -4.70 0.25
C ALA A 324 4.67 -5.13 1.42
N ASN A 325 5.48 -6.17 1.21
CA ASN A 325 6.31 -6.80 2.22
C ASN A 325 7.81 -6.53 1.97
N PHE A 326 8.54 -6.25 3.05
CA PHE A 326 9.94 -5.83 3.04
C PHE A 326 10.72 -6.48 4.19
N GLY A 327 11.92 -6.99 3.91
CA GLY A 327 12.80 -7.64 4.88
C GLY A 327 13.03 -9.13 4.62
N GLU A 328 13.72 -9.79 5.54
CA GLU A 328 13.85 -11.25 5.55
C GLU A 328 12.71 -11.86 6.37
N HIS A 329 12.11 -12.92 5.84
CA HIS A 329 10.98 -13.61 6.45
C HIS A 329 11.11 -15.10 6.09
N GLU A 330 11.06 -15.98 7.07
CA GLU A 330 11.12 -17.44 6.83
C GLU A 330 9.73 -18.01 6.50
N ASP A 331 8.66 -17.46 7.08
CA ASP A 331 7.28 -17.95 6.95
C ASP A 331 6.29 -16.78 6.89
N LEU A 332 6.03 -16.24 5.70
CA LEU A 332 5.07 -15.13 5.53
C LEU A 332 3.92 -15.56 4.62
N ASP A 333 2.82 -15.99 5.23
CA ASP A 333 1.63 -16.39 4.50
C ASP A 333 0.62 -15.22 4.41
N LEU A 334 0.03 -15.06 3.21
CA LEU A 334 -1.22 -14.33 3.03
C LEU A 334 -2.36 -15.34 2.81
N VAL A 335 -3.26 -15.42 3.80
CA VAL A 335 -4.42 -16.32 3.77
C VAL A 335 -5.69 -15.51 3.58
N LEU A 336 -6.37 -15.72 2.44
CA LEU A 336 -7.68 -15.15 2.16
C LEU A 336 -8.71 -16.27 2.17
N SER A 337 -9.16 -16.63 3.38
CA SER A 337 -10.06 -17.76 3.64
C SER A 337 -11.38 -17.66 2.87
N THR A 338 -11.96 -16.46 2.78
CA THR A 338 -13.23 -16.21 2.09
C THR A 338 -13.22 -16.65 0.62
N ILE A 339 -12.06 -16.56 -0.03
CA ILE A 339 -11.87 -16.92 -1.45
C ILE A 339 -10.96 -18.14 -1.64
N GLY A 340 -10.57 -18.82 -0.57
CA GLY A 340 -9.77 -20.05 -0.61
C GLY A 340 -8.36 -19.87 -1.17
N VAL A 341 -7.70 -18.76 -0.87
CA VAL A 341 -6.36 -18.43 -1.41
C VAL A 341 -5.30 -18.46 -0.30
N HIS A 342 -4.16 -19.07 -0.63
CA HIS A 342 -2.95 -19.09 0.19
C HIS A 342 -1.78 -18.64 -0.67
N ALA A 343 -0.97 -17.67 -0.23
CA ALA A 343 0.03 -17.03 -1.07
C ALA A 343 1.29 -16.59 -0.32
#